data_AF-A0A0B8PCC6-F1
#
_entry.id   AF-A0A0B8PCC6-F1
#
_cell.length_a   1.000
_cell.length_b   1.000
_cell.length_c   1.000
_cell.angle_alpha   90.00
_cell.angle_beta   90.00
_cell.angle_gamma   90.00
#
_symmetry.space_group_name_H-M   'P 1'
#
loop_
_entity.id
_entity.type
_entity.pdbx_description
1 polymer ?
#
loop_
_entity_poly.entity_id
_entity_poly.type
_entity_poly.pdbx_seq_one_letter_code
_entity_poly.pdbx_strand_id
1 'polypeptide(L)'
;MDKQTLLSLPIASAAGDKKQIGNLHGASLALAIAELERAHNGPVLLIVNDPQTALKLQSEVEQFSCSKVTLFPDWETLPYDNFSPHQDIISDRIAALYQMPTISEGIVLVPVSTLLQRQSPRDFLLQHTLMVKAGDLFSLDKLRLQLEKSGYRNVDQVFGPGEYASRGSILDLYPMGSSDPYRVDFSMMRSTPYVPSIRKISVL
;
A
#
# COMPACT_ATOMS: atom_id res chain seq x y z
N MET A 1 24.74 -16.85 4.86
CA MET A 1 24.69 -17.76 3.70
C MET A 1 25.41 -17.05 2.57
N ASP A 2 26.43 -17.67 2.00
CA ASP A 2 27.19 -17.09 0.89
C ASP A 2 26.25 -16.72 -0.27
N LYS A 3 26.38 -15.49 -0.76
CA LYS A 3 25.69 -15.00 -1.97
C LYS A 3 26.31 -15.69 -3.19
N GLN A 4 25.98 -16.97 -3.41
CA GLN A 4 26.23 -17.59 -4.70
C GLN A 4 25.24 -16.99 -5.70
N THR A 5 25.78 -16.14 -6.58
CA THR A 5 25.07 -15.57 -7.73
C THR A 5 25.14 -16.57 -8.87
N LEU A 6 23.97 -16.96 -9.41
CA LEU A 6 23.87 -17.93 -10.50
C LEU A 6 24.19 -17.29 -11.87
N LEU A 7 23.98 -15.98 -12.01
CA LEU A 7 24.18 -15.24 -13.26
C LEU A 7 25.10 -14.03 -13.05
N SER A 8 26.19 -13.92 -13.81
CA SER A 8 27.02 -12.71 -13.82
C SER A 8 26.37 -11.63 -14.70
N LEU A 9 25.45 -10.85 -14.13
CA LEU A 9 24.70 -9.82 -14.85
C LEU A 9 25.37 -8.45 -14.77
N PRO A 10 25.27 -7.62 -15.83
CA PRO A 10 25.79 -6.25 -15.81
C PRO A 10 24.93 -5.37 -14.89
N ILE A 11 25.53 -4.78 -13.87
CA ILE A 11 24.86 -3.87 -12.93
C ILE A 11 25.15 -2.42 -13.35
N ALA A 12 24.13 -1.56 -13.29
CA ALA A 12 24.28 -0.14 -13.56
C ALA A 12 25.10 0.53 -12.44
N SER A 13 26.05 1.39 -12.81
CA SER A 13 27.00 2.00 -11.88
C SER A 13 26.75 3.48 -11.57
N ALA A 14 25.97 4.16 -12.42
CA ALA A 14 25.70 5.59 -12.31
C ALA A 14 24.31 5.95 -12.88
N ALA A 15 23.84 7.15 -12.57
CA ALA A 15 22.60 7.67 -13.12
C ALA A 15 22.65 7.75 -14.65
N GLY A 16 21.65 7.17 -15.32
CA GLY A 16 21.59 7.11 -16.78
C GLY A 16 22.41 5.99 -17.43
N ASP A 17 23.14 5.17 -16.65
CA ASP A 17 23.84 3.99 -17.15
C ASP A 17 22.82 2.90 -17.54
N LYS A 18 22.71 2.62 -18.84
CA LYS A 18 21.76 1.66 -19.40
C LYS A 18 22.47 0.35 -19.71
N LYS A 19 21.97 -0.75 -19.16
CA LYS A 19 22.40 -2.11 -19.50
C LYS A 19 21.28 -2.82 -20.27
N GLN A 20 21.66 -3.69 -21.20
CA GLN A 20 20.74 -4.55 -21.92
C GLN A 20 21.11 -6.00 -21.65
N ILE A 21 20.14 -6.79 -21.22
CA ILE A 21 20.30 -8.22 -20.97
C ILE A 21 19.41 -8.92 -21.98
N GLY A 22 20.03 -9.64 -22.92
CA GLY A 22 19.35 -10.37 -23.97
C GLY A 22 19.36 -11.88 -23.73
N ASN A 23 18.76 -12.62 -24.66
CA ASN A 23 18.74 -14.09 -24.65
C ASN A 23 18.11 -14.71 -23.39
N LEU A 24 17.12 -14.01 -22.81
CA LEU A 24 16.33 -14.49 -21.68
C LEU A 24 15.11 -15.27 -22.21
N HIS A 25 15.10 -16.58 -21.99
CA HIS A 25 14.01 -17.47 -22.36
C HIS A 25 13.35 -18.08 -21.12
N GLY A 26 12.02 -18.25 -21.15
CA GLY A 26 11.26 -18.83 -20.04
C GLY A 26 11.51 -18.10 -18.71
N ALA A 27 11.76 -18.87 -17.63
CA ALA A 27 11.95 -18.34 -16.28
C ALA A 27 13.27 -17.59 -16.06
N SER A 28 14.17 -17.53 -17.05
CA SER A 28 15.45 -16.82 -16.90
C SER A 28 15.27 -15.31 -16.69
N LEU A 29 14.16 -14.71 -17.15
CA LEU A 29 13.84 -13.32 -16.84
C LEU A 29 13.61 -13.10 -15.34
N ALA A 30 12.76 -13.93 -14.72
CA ALA A 30 12.47 -13.86 -13.29
C ALA A 30 13.73 -14.10 -12.44
N LEU A 31 14.55 -15.09 -12.82
CA LEU A 31 15.83 -15.34 -12.17
C LEU A 31 16.79 -14.15 -12.31
N ALA A 32 16.87 -13.55 -13.51
CA ALA A 32 17.74 -12.40 -13.75
C ALA A 32 17.30 -11.18 -12.90
N ILE A 33 15.99 -10.94 -12.79
CA ILE A 33 15.44 -9.90 -11.92
C ILE A 33 15.84 -10.14 -10.46
N ALA A 34 15.68 -11.36 -9.95
CA ALA A 34 16.03 -11.70 -8.57
C ALA A 34 17.53 -11.56 -8.28
N GLU A 35 18.41 -11.90 -9.23
CA GLU A 35 19.86 -11.69 -9.10
C GLU A 35 20.24 -10.21 -9.15
N LEU A 36 19.61 -9.42 -10.03
CA LEU A 36 19.82 -7.96 -10.08
C LEU A 36 19.41 -7.29 -8.77
N GLU A 37 18.29 -7.69 -8.19
CA GLU A 37 17.85 -7.19 -6.88
C GLU A 37 18.84 -7.57 -5.78
N ARG A 38 19.27 -8.84 -5.71
CA ARG A 38 20.24 -9.32 -4.72
C ARG A 38 21.59 -8.59 -4.77
N ALA A 39 22.00 -8.17 -5.97
CA ALA A 39 23.24 -7.48 -6.23
C ALA A 39 23.13 -5.96 -6.06
N HIS A 40 21.92 -5.41 -6.02
CA HIS A 40 21.66 -4.00 -5.78
C HIS A 40 21.51 -3.71 -4.27
N ASN A 41 22.00 -2.55 -3.82
CA ASN A 41 21.86 -2.10 -2.43
C ASN A 41 20.82 -0.98 -2.34
N GLY A 42 19.55 -1.36 -2.51
CA GLY A 42 18.43 -0.44 -2.55
C GLY A 42 17.16 -1.10 -3.11
N PRO A 43 16.02 -0.38 -3.12
CA PRO A 43 14.80 -0.85 -3.76
C PRO A 43 14.94 -0.89 -5.29
N VAL A 44 14.39 -1.94 -5.91
CA VAL A 44 14.31 -2.09 -7.36
C VAL A 44 12.90 -1.77 -7.84
N LEU A 45 12.77 -0.77 -8.72
CA LEU A 45 11.54 -0.49 -9.43
C LEU A 45 11.51 -1.30 -10.73
N LEU A 46 10.67 -2.33 -10.80
CA LEU A 46 10.48 -3.16 -11.99
C LEU A 46 9.27 -2.65 -12.79
N ILE A 47 9.55 -2.03 -13.92
CA ILE A 47 8.53 -1.51 -14.83
C ILE A 47 8.21 -2.56 -15.89
N VAL A 48 6.93 -2.87 -16.06
CA VAL A 48 6.44 -3.88 -17.02
C VAL A 48 5.40 -3.30 -17.97
N ASN A 49 5.11 -4.00 -19.05
CA ASN A 49 4.24 -3.48 -20.11
C ASN A 49 2.78 -3.34 -19.68
N ASP A 50 2.27 -4.27 -18.87
CA ASP A 50 0.84 -4.37 -18.56
C ASP A 50 0.60 -5.10 -17.21
N PRO A 51 -0.60 -4.97 -16.62
CA PRO A 51 -0.94 -5.62 -15.35
C PRO A 51 -0.86 -7.16 -15.35
N GLN A 52 -1.17 -7.82 -16.47
CA GLN A 52 -1.13 -9.29 -16.55
C GLN A 52 0.32 -9.78 -16.48
N THR A 53 1.21 -9.12 -17.21
CA THR A 53 2.66 -9.36 -17.12
C THR A 53 3.17 -9.10 -15.70
N ALA A 54 2.66 -8.07 -15.02
CA ALA A 54 3.05 -7.75 -13.65
C ALA A 54 2.70 -8.87 -12.66
N LEU A 55 1.44 -9.34 -12.67
CA LEU A 55 0.99 -10.43 -11.80
C LEU A 55 1.75 -11.74 -12.05
N LYS A 56 1.97 -12.07 -13.33
CA LYS A 56 2.76 -13.25 -13.70
C LYS A 56 4.19 -13.14 -13.17
N LEU A 57 4.89 -12.04 -13.48
CA LEU A 57 6.28 -11.85 -13.06
C LEU A 57 6.43 -11.76 -11.55
N GLN A 58 5.46 -11.19 -10.83
CA GLN A 58 5.46 -11.20 -9.38
C GLN A 58 5.60 -12.64 -8.86
N SER A 59 4.71 -13.54 -9.30
CA SER A 59 4.72 -14.94 -8.84
C SER A 59 5.99 -15.70 -9.24
N GLU A 60 6.56 -15.39 -10.41
CA GLU A 60 7.79 -16.04 -10.88
C GLU A 60 9.02 -15.52 -10.13
N VAL A 61 9.12 -14.22 -9.87
CA VAL A 61 10.27 -13.61 -9.17
C VAL A 61 10.28 -14.00 -7.69
N GLU A 62 9.11 -14.12 -7.06
CA GLU A 62 8.98 -14.61 -5.67
C GLU A 62 9.54 -16.04 -5.48
N GLN A 63 9.64 -16.84 -6.54
CA GLN A 63 10.28 -18.17 -6.46
C GLN A 63 11.81 -18.10 -6.38
N PHE A 64 12.42 -16.99 -6.81
CA PHE A 64 13.88 -16.84 -6.91
C PHE A 64 14.47 -15.76 -5.97
N SER A 65 13.66 -14.80 -5.52
CA SER A 65 14.05 -13.79 -4.53
C SER A 65 13.49 -14.13 -3.15
N CYS A 66 14.29 -13.87 -2.10
CA CYS A 66 13.84 -13.93 -0.71
C CYS A 66 13.30 -12.58 -0.23
N SER A 67 13.48 -11.52 -1.02
CA SER A 67 13.04 -10.17 -0.71
C SER A 67 11.57 -9.98 -1.07
N LYS A 68 10.93 -8.98 -0.46
CA LYS A 68 9.53 -8.67 -0.73
C LYS A 68 9.35 -8.19 -2.17
N VAL A 69 8.45 -8.83 -2.91
CA VAL A 69 8.00 -8.40 -4.23
C VAL A 69 6.60 -7.82 -4.08
N THR A 70 6.45 -6.51 -4.33
CA THR A 70 5.18 -5.79 -4.14
C THR A 70 4.69 -5.27 -5.48
N LEU A 71 3.47 -5.62 -5.87
CA LEU A 71 2.78 -5.00 -7.00
C LEU A 71 2.14 -3.69 -6.55
N PHE A 72 2.43 -2.59 -7.25
CA PHE A 72 1.73 -1.33 -7.04
C PHE A 72 0.33 -1.42 -7.70
N PRO A 73 -0.77 -1.22 -6.95
CA PRO A 73 -2.10 -1.52 -7.47
C PRO A 73 -2.50 -0.56 -8.59
N ASP A 74 -2.95 -1.07 -9.73
CA ASP A 74 -3.56 -0.27 -10.79
C ASP A 74 -4.99 0.13 -10.41
N TRP A 75 -5.54 1.18 -11.02
CA TRP A 75 -6.94 1.56 -10.76
C TRP A 75 -7.96 0.55 -11.29
N GLU A 76 -7.58 -0.29 -12.25
CA GLU A 76 -8.46 -1.23 -12.95
C GLU A 76 -9.65 -0.53 -13.65
N THR A 77 -9.50 0.75 -13.95
CA THR A 77 -10.43 1.54 -14.75
C THR A 77 -9.73 2.12 -15.96
N LEU A 78 -10.49 2.35 -17.03
CA LEU A 78 -9.93 2.97 -18.22
C LEU A 78 -9.68 4.48 -17.99
N PRO A 79 -8.75 5.11 -18.74
CA PRO A 79 -8.67 6.56 -18.78
C PRO A 79 -10.02 7.16 -19.19
N TYR A 80 -10.55 8.05 -18.35
CA TYR A 80 -11.87 8.70 -18.54
C TYR A 80 -13.07 7.73 -18.48
N ASP A 81 -12.96 6.65 -17.71
CA ASP A 81 -14.08 5.75 -17.43
C ASP A 81 -15.20 6.45 -16.62
N ASN A 82 -16.41 5.91 -16.71
CA ASN A 82 -17.57 6.36 -15.95
C ASN A 82 -17.62 5.75 -14.54
N PHE A 83 -16.77 4.76 -14.26
CA PHE A 83 -16.68 4.10 -12.96
C PHE A 83 -15.50 4.64 -12.14
N SER A 84 -15.73 4.79 -10.84
CA SER A 84 -14.64 5.04 -9.89
C SER A 84 -13.92 3.73 -9.57
N PRO A 85 -12.61 3.76 -9.29
CA PRO A 85 -11.89 2.59 -8.80
C PRO A 85 -12.53 2.02 -7.52
N HIS A 86 -12.38 0.72 -7.31
CA HIS A 86 -12.88 0.05 -6.11
C HIS A 86 -12.21 0.61 -4.84
N GLN A 87 -12.94 0.68 -3.72
CA GLN A 87 -12.40 1.25 -2.47
C GLN A 87 -11.21 0.45 -1.94
N ASP A 88 -11.20 -0.87 -2.14
CA ASP A 88 -10.06 -1.72 -1.76
C ASP A 88 -8.79 -1.35 -2.55
N ILE A 89 -8.91 -1.12 -3.86
CA ILE A 89 -7.80 -0.66 -4.69
C ILE A 89 -7.28 0.70 -4.20
N ILE A 90 -8.19 1.63 -3.89
CA ILE A 90 -7.80 2.94 -3.34
C ILE A 90 -7.09 2.79 -2.00
N SER A 91 -7.60 1.92 -1.11
CA SER A 91 -7.01 1.59 0.18
C SER A 91 -5.58 1.04 0.02
N ASP A 92 -5.40 0.04 -0.84
CA ASP A 92 -4.11 -0.59 -1.10
C ASP A 92 -3.10 0.39 -1.69
N ARG A 93 -3.55 1.30 -2.57
CA ARG A 93 -2.69 2.34 -3.12
C ARG A 93 -2.25 3.34 -2.05
N ILE A 94 -3.14 3.76 -1.16
CA ILE A 94 -2.79 4.65 -0.05
C ILE A 94 -1.76 3.96 0.85
N ALA A 95 -1.96 2.68 1.19
CA ALA A 95 -0.98 1.90 1.94
C ALA A 95 0.38 1.84 1.23
N ALA A 96 0.38 1.50 -0.07
CA ALA A 96 1.61 1.40 -0.87
C ALA A 96 2.35 2.74 -0.94
N LEU A 97 1.66 3.84 -1.23
CA LEU A 97 2.25 5.19 -1.29
C LEU A 97 2.77 5.66 0.07
N TYR A 98 2.08 5.31 1.16
CA TYR A 98 2.53 5.65 2.52
C TYR A 98 3.80 4.88 2.91
N GLN A 99 3.92 3.61 2.53
CA GLN A 99 5.08 2.77 2.81
C GLN A 99 6.27 3.05 1.86
N MET A 100 6.02 3.51 0.64
CA MET A 100 7.04 3.68 -0.40
C MET A 100 8.31 4.43 0.04
N PRO A 101 8.24 5.54 0.82
CA PRO A 101 9.43 6.25 1.29
C PRO A 101 10.30 5.47 2.29
N THR A 102 9.79 4.42 2.91
CA THR A 102 10.52 3.61 3.90
C THR A 102 11.08 2.31 3.31
N ILE A 103 10.80 2.01 2.05
CA ILE A 103 11.34 0.83 1.37
C ILE A 103 12.83 1.03 1.14
N SER A 104 13.64 0.16 1.73
CA SER A 104 15.10 0.15 1.61
C SER A 104 15.63 -1.00 0.76
N GLU A 105 14.83 -2.05 0.55
CA GLU A 105 15.18 -3.24 -0.22
C GLU A 105 13.93 -3.87 -0.85
N GLY A 106 14.12 -4.84 -1.75
CA GLY A 106 13.06 -5.55 -2.44
C GLY A 106 12.64 -4.93 -3.76
N ILE A 107 11.53 -5.44 -4.31
CA ILE A 107 11.09 -5.15 -5.68
C ILE A 107 9.70 -4.53 -5.63
N VAL A 108 9.54 -3.39 -6.30
CA VAL A 108 8.23 -2.78 -6.56
C VAL A 108 7.92 -2.95 -8.04
N LEU A 109 6.93 -3.78 -8.37
CA LEU A 109 6.42 -3.96 -9.72
C LEU A 109 5.38 -2.90 -10.06
N VAL A 110 5.53 -2.26 -11.22
CA VAL A 110 4.58 -1.24 -11.70
C VAL A 110 4.36 -1.38 -13.21
N PRO A 111 3.13 -1.59 -13.68
CA PRO A 111 2.82 -1.47 -15.11
C PRO A 111 3.09 -0.06 -15.61
N VAL A 112 3.51 0.08 -16.87
CA VAL A 112 3.81 1.38 -17.48
C VAL A 112 2.61 2.33 -17.46
N SER A 113 1.39 1.80 -17.65
CA SER A 113 0.14 2.58 -17.57
C SER A 113 -0.03 3.22 -16.19
N THR A 114 0.21 2.45 -15.13
CA THR A 114 0.10 2.88 -13.74
C THR A 114 1.21 3.86 -13.36
N LEU A 115 2.43 3.65 -13.86
CA LEU A 115 3.58 4.53 -13.61
C LEU A 115 3.39 5.95 -14.18
N LEU A 116 2.81 6.05 -15.37
CA LEU A 116 2.58 7.33 -16.06
C LEU A 116 1.49 8.17 -15.40
N GLN A 117 0.69 7.56 -14.54
CA GLN A 117 -0.36 8.23 -13.80
C GLN A 117 0.22 9.15 -12.73
N ARG A 118 -0.17 10.43 -12.75
CA ARG A 118 0.21 11.39 -11.70
C ARG A 118 -0.42 10.97 -10.37
N GLN A 119 0.40 11.02 -9.31
CA GLN A 119 -0.02 10.70 -7.95
C GLN A 119 -0.30 11.96 -7.13
N SER A 120 -1.03 11.80 -6.03
CA SER A 120 -1.21 12.86 -5.04
C SER A 120 0.14 13.27 -4.43
N PRO A 121 0.32 14.56 -4.08
CA PRO A 121 1.52 14.99 -3.36
C PRO A 121 1.67 14.24 -2.03
N ARG A 122 2.91 13.91 -1.66
CA ARG A 122 3.22 13.23 -0.39
C ARG A 122 2.63 13.97 0.83
N ASP A 123 2.78 15.28 0.86
CA ASP A 123 2.31 16.10 1.99
C ASP A 123 0.79 16.02 2.15
N PHE A 124 0.05 15.87 1.06
CA PHE A 124 -1.39 15.69 1.09
C PHE A 124 -1.78 14.39 1.82
N LEU A 125 -1.11 13.27 1.53
CA LEU A 125 -1.36 11.99 2.20
C LEU A 125 -1.04 12.08 3.71
N LEU A 126 0.09 12.68 4.06
CA LEU A 126 0.53 12.78 5.45
C LEU A 126 -0.38 13.68 6.29
N GLN A 127 -0.88 14.79 5.72
CA GLN A 127 -1.77 15.72 6.42
C GLN A 127 -3.16 15.15 6.73
N HIS A 128 -3.62 14.18 5.93
CA HIS A 128 -4.94 13.56 6.10
C HIS A 128 -4.86 12.18 6.77
N THR A 129 -3.68 11.80 7.29
CA THR A 129 -3.51 10.59 8.08
C THR A 129 -4.07 10.80 9.48
N LEU A 130 -5.08 10.01 9.84
CA LEU A 130 -5.64 10.00 11.18
C LEU A 130 -4.85 9.03 12.06
N MET A 131 -4.25 9.52 13.14
CA MET A 131 -3.57 8.69 14.14
C MET A 131 -4.30 8.78 15.48
N VAL A 132 -4.88 7.67 15.93
CA VAL A 132 -5.56 7.54 17.23
C VAL A 132 -4.95 6.38 17.98
N LYS A 133 -4.65 6.59 19.26
CA LYS A 133 -4.08 5.60 20.17
C LYS A 133 -4.92 5.49 21.44
N ALA A 134 -4.88 4.32 22.07
CA ALA A 134 -5.45 4.16 23.40
C ALA A 134 -4.72 5.11 24.39
N GLY A 135 -5.49 5.82 25.20
CA GLY A 135 -5.01 6.87 26.11
C GLY A 135 -5.14 8.29 25.55
N ASP A 136 -5.41 8.48 24.26
CA ASP A 136 -5.54 9.81 23.68
C ASP A 136 -6.73 10.57 24.28
N LEU A 137 -6.52 11.85 24.62
CA LEU A 137 -7.58 12.77 25.07
C LEU A 137 -8.39 13.26 23.86
N PHE A 138 -9.17 12.35 23.31
CA PHE A 138 -9.84 12.51 22.04
C PHE A 138 -11.33 12.17 22.14
N SER A 139 -12.17 13.04 21.62
CA SER A 139 -13.63 12.88 21.66
C SER A 139 -14.16 12.23 20.40
N LEU A 140 -15.21 11.43 20.56
CA LEU A 140 -15.97 10.83 19.46
C LEU A 140 -16.39 11.87 18.42
N ASP A 141 -16.94 13.01 18.83
CA ASP A 141 -17.45 14.04 17.89
C ASP A 141 -16.34 14.65 17.02
N LYS A 142 -15.17 14.90 17.62
CA LYS A 142 -13.98 15.35 16.87
C LYS A 142 -13.53 14.30 15.86
N LEU A 143 -13.52 13.01 16.25
CA LEU A 143 -13.17 11.94 15.34
C LEU A 143 -14.14 11.88 14.16
N ARG A 144 -15.45 11.92 14.42
CA ARG A 144 -16.49 11.91 13.39
C ARG A 144 -16.31 13.06 12.40
N LEU A 145 -16.12 14.28 12.91
CA LEU A 145 -15.91 15.45 12.06
C LEU A 145 -14.63 15.34 11.20
N GLN A 146 -13.56 14.74 11.73
CA GLN A 146 -12.35 14.49 10.95
C GLN A 146 -12.58 13.44 9.86
N LEU A 147 -13.28 12.35 10.18
CA LEU A 147 -13.63 11.30 9.21
C LEU A 147 -14.49 11.85 8.07
N GLU A 148 -15.51 12.63 8.40
CA GLU A 148 -16.37 13.31 7.40
C GLU A 148 -15.57 14.25 6.50
N LYS A 149 -14.67 15.06 7.06
CA LYS A 149 -13.79 15.94 6.29
C LYS A 149 -12.81 15.19 5.39
N SER A 150 -12.40 13.99 5.79
CA SER A 150 -11.55 13.10 4.99
C SER A 150 -12.32 12.26 3.98
N GLY A 151 -13.64 12.42 3.87
CA GLY A 151 -14.47 11.72 2.88
C GLY A 151 -14.92 10.31 3.29
N TYR A 152 -14.79 9.94 4.57
CA TYR A 152 -15.33 8.67 5.05
C TYR A 152 -16.86 8.69 5.07
N ARG A 153 -17.47 7.56 4.75
CA ARG A 153 -18.92 7.39 4.69
C ARG A 153 -19.46 6.92 6.03
N ASN A 154 -20.45 7.64 6.56
CA ASN A 154 -21.23 7.19 7.72
C ASN A 154 -22.23 6.11 7.27
N VAL A 155 -22.10 4.92 7.83
CA VAL A 155 -22.94 3.76 7.50
C VAL A 155 -23.49 3.13 8.78
N ASP A 156 -24.55 2.32 8.65
CA ASP A 156 -25.09 1.58 9.79
C ASP A 156 -24.14 0.48 10.25
N GLN A 157 -23.50 -0.20 9.29
CA GLN A 157 -22.55 -1.27 9.51
C GLN A 157 -21.38 -1.12 8.53
N VAL A 158 -20.17 -1.16 9.08
CA VAL A 158 -18.92 -1.09 8.32
C VAL A 158 -18.71 -2.40 7.58
N PHE A 159 -18.45 -2.33 6.27
CA PHE A 159 -18.12 -3.48 5.41
C PHE A 159 -16.77 -3.32 4.69
N GLY A 160 -16.42 -2.11 4.28
CA GLY A 160 -15.21 -1.87 3.48
C GLY A 160 -14.43 -0.61 3.87
N PRO A 161 -13.21 -0.43 3.33
CA PRO A 161 -12.38 0.74 3.58
C PRO A 161 -13.12 2.05 3.30
N GLY A 162 -12.83 3.06 4.12
CA GLY A 162 -13.47 4.38 3.98
C GLY A 162 -14.86 4.47 4.61
N GLU A 163 -15.29 3.46 5.36
CA GLU A 163 -16.56 3.45 6.07
C GLU A 163 -16.37 3.56 7.58
N TYR A 164 -17.33 4.18 8.25
CA TYR A 164 -17.41 4.20 9.69
C TYR A 164 -18.85 4.15 10.19
N ALA A 165 -19.06 3.59 11.38
CA ALA A 165 -20.34 3.53 12.06
C ALA A 165 -20.17 3.93 13.52
N SER A 166 -21.03 4.82 14.03
CA SER A 166 -20.98 5.28 15.42
C SER A 166 -22.22 4.82 16.18
N ARG A 167 -22.05 4.15 17.32
CA ARG A 167 -23.16 3.66 18.16
C ARG A 167 -22.88 3.96 19.63
N GLY A 168 -23.57 4.94 20.19
CA GLY A 168 -23.33 5.36 21.58
C GLY A 168 -21.88 5.82 21.78
N SER A 169 -21.14 5.12 22.64
CA SER A 169 -19.75 5.44 23.00
C SER A 169 -18.70 4.67 22.20
N ILE A 170 -19.07 4.02 21.09
CA ILE A 170 -18.15 3.29 20.23
C ILE A 170 -18.21 3.79 18.79
N LEU A 171 -17.09 3.64 18.08
CA LEU A 171 -16.97 3.90 16.66
C LEU A 171 -16.27 2.73 15.97
N ASP A 172 -16.96 2.11 15.02
CA ASP A 172 -16.37 1.17 14.08
C ASP A 172 -15.84 1.96 12.89
N LEU A 173 -14.63 1.65 12.46
CA LEU A 173 -13.92 2.31 11.38
C LEU A 173 -13.19 1.27 10.55
N TYR A 174 -13.26 1.38 9.23
CA TYR A 174 -12.34 0.69 8.33
C TYR A 174 -11.39 1.72 7.72
N PRO A 175 -10.18 1.88 8.30
CA PRO A 175 -9.22 2.88 7.83
C PRO A 175 -8.74 2.55 6.42
N MET A 176 -8.62 3.58 5.57
CA MET A 176 -7.90 3.46 4.31
C MET A 176 -6.44 3.08 4.57
N GLY A 177 -5.95 2.09 3.84
CA GLY A 177 -4.61 1.52 3.96
C GLY A 177 -4.46 0.47 5.07
N SER A 178 -5.54 0.09 5.74
CA SER A 178 -5.59 -1.06 6.64
C SER A 178 -6.19 -2.28 5.93
N SER A 179 -5.76 -3.48 6.30
CA SER A 179 -6.42 -4.74 5.93
C SER A 179 -7.64 -5.08 6.79
N ASP A 180 -7.83 -4.34 7.88
CA ASP A 180 -8.80 -4.69 8.91
C ASP A 180 -9.58 -3.49 9.45
N PRO A 181 -10.84 -3.67 9.83
CA PRO A 181 -11.59 -2.70 10.59
C PRO A 181 -11.26 -2.74 12.08
N TYR A 182 -11.49 -1.61 12.74
CA TYR A 182 -11.25 -1.40 14.16
C TYR A 182 -12.47 -0.80 14.85
N ARG A 183 -12.67 -1.20 16.11
CA ARG A 183 -13.59 -0.56 17.04
C ARG A 183 -12.80 0.29 18.03
N VAL A 184 -13.15 1.57 18.10
CA VAL A 184 -12.63 2.55 19.05
C VAL A 184 -13.68 2.79 20.11
N ASP A 185 -13.35 2.53 21.38
CA ASP A 185 -14.21 2.88 22.51
C ASP A 185 -13.87 4.30 22.99
N PHE A 186 -14.89 5.02 23.46
CA PHE A 186 -14.76 6.36 24.04
C PHE A 186 -15.34 6.38 25.46
N SER A 187 -14.68 7.10 26.36
CA SER A 187 -15.14 7.28 27.74
C SER A 187 -14.74 8.65 28.29
N MET A 188 -15.17 8.95 29.52
CA MET A 188 -14.87 10.20 30.22
C MET A 188 -13.91 9.93 31.38
N MET A 189 -12.79 10.64 31.43
CA MET A 189 -11.87 10.66 32.57
C MET A 189 -11.86 12.07 33.16
N ARG A 190 -12.41 12.24 34.37
CA ARG A 190 -12.48 13.55 35.07
C ARG A 190 -13.03 14.66 34.15
N SER A 191 -14.15 14.38 33.47
CA SER A 191 -14.80 15.27 32.49
C SER A 191 -14.04 15.52 31.18
N THR A 192 -12.93 14.82 30.92
CA THR A 192 -12.21 14.88 29.64
C THR A 192 -12.50 13.62 28.81
N PRO A 193 -12.96 13.74 27.56
CA PRO A 193 -13.11 12.60 26.67
C PRO A 193 -11.77 11.95 26.35
N TYR A 194 -11.73 10.63 26.36
CA TYR A 194 -10.53 9.88 25.99
C TYR A 194 -10.87 8.53 25.34
N VAL A 195 -9.86 7.93 24.71
CA VAL A 195 -9.94 6.62 24.05
C VAL A 195 -9.40 5.53 24.99
N PRO A 196 -10.25 4.79 25.74
CA PRO A 196 -9.77 3.70 26.60
C PRO A 196 -9.21 2.50 25.82
N SER A 197 -9.78 2.19 24.64
CA SER A 197 -9.42 0.96 23.93
C SER A 197 -9.63 1.08 22.42
N ILE A 198 -8.79 0.37 21.67
CA ILE A 198 -8.92 0.15 20.22
C ILE A 198 -8.71 -1.34 20.00
N ARG A 199 -9.63 -1.99 19.28
CA ARG A 199 -9.53 -3.42 18.96
C ARG A 199 -9.87 -3.69 17.51
N LYS A 200 -9.15 -4.61 16.88
CA LYS A 200 -9.51 -5.16 15.57
C LYS A 200 -10.85 -5.89 15.68
N ILE A 201 -11.69 -5.74 14.67
CA ILE A 201 -12.97 -6.44 14.54
C ILE A 201 -13.03 -7.17 13.20
N SER A 202 -13.95 -8.11 13.06
CA SER A 202 -14.23 -8.75 11.78
C SER A 202 -15.47 -8.11 11.16
N VAL A 203 -15.37 -7.78 9.89
CA VAL A 203 -16.52 -7.75 8.99
C VAL A 203 -16.91 -9.20 8.75
N LEU A 204 -18.19 -9.52 8.98
CA LEU A 204 -18.73 -10.89 9.01
C LEU A 204 -18.23 -11.77 7.86
#